data_AF-A0A363N4E6-F1
#
_entry.id   AF-A0A363N4E6-F1
#
_cell.length_a   1.000
_cell.length_b   1.000
_cell.length_c   1.000
_cell.angle_alpha   90.00
_cell.angle_beta   90.00
_cell.angle_gamma   90.00
#
_symmetry.space_group_name_H-M   'P 1'
#
loop_
_entity.id
_entity.type
_entity.pdbx_description
1 polymer ?
#
loop_
_entity_poly.entity_id
_entity_poly.type
_entity_poly.pdbx_seq_one_letter_code
_entity_poly.pdbx_strand_id
1 'polypeptide(L)'
;MKHKLISLFVLVFIIFSCKNETKESNSIAEPQKSNTNTTESDSIKSDSAAVESSTNNLAENKKLLLDFYLKNDKKPQYFLINNNKDTTIVCAEKTKITITANSFIISKTQKEVSGQIKISVKEYYSISDILLGRLSTTSNGKLLETGGMLDINAVSGVEKCDLKKGKSIEIEMPKKKEKEGMQLFNGKRTNDQVNWQLAEVSINLNKVYNKVDEMPIYPGGNQVLYKTLGNSIVLPDEIISGRVITTFVVDKDGNVTNIKIIKGLSKQVDEAVVKAFKKLSKFIPGKVNGIPVNVQYSLPVNIHSDEDGNNGYLSSTTNSSGFSNYDVKKTKAEEFGSYLFKSAKLGFINCDRFLDYDESSKIDYVINFKNDSNTSVSIIFHSIKSVMTGYSNADNVSFNNIPSGEKITIFAIKYVDDKPYLATQETETSQQKLNNLAFEEVTPEKLKQEIKKLDRLN
;
A
#
# COMPACT_ATOMS: atom_id res chain seq x y z
N MET A 1 -50.26 -28.87 -14.66
CA MET A 1 -50.41 -27.96 -13.51
C MET A 1 -49.06 -27.34 -13.21
N LYS A 2 -48.94 -26.04 -13.50
CA LYS A 2 -47.78 -25.18 -13.19
C LYS A 2 -48.07 -24.54 -11.83
N HIS A 3 -47.12 -24.54 -10.91
CA HIS A 3 -47.10 -23.55 -9.83
C HIS A 3 -45.71 -22.90 -9.77
N LYS A 4 -45.66 -21.67 -10.28
CA LYS A 4 -44.62 -20.68 -10.03
C LYS A 4 -44.83 -20.16 -8.61
N LEU A 5 -43.79 -20.19 -7.78
CA LEU A 5 -43.76 -19.47 -6.51
C LEU A 5 -43.27 -18.04 -6.79
N ILE A 6 -44.15 -17.06 -6.62
CA ILE A 6 -43.87 -15.64 -6.73
C ILE A 6 -43.39 -15.17 -5.35
N SER A 7 -42.15 -14.72 -5.24
CA SER A 7 -41.63 -14.05 -4.04
C SER A 7 -41.87 -12.56 -4.17
N LEU A 8 -42.86 -12.05 -3.42
CA LEU A 8 -43.21 -10.64 -3.32
C LEU A 8 -42.26 -9.95 -2.32
N PHE A 9 -41.36 -9.08 -2.79
CA PHE A 9 -40.59 -8.19 -1.92
C PHE A 9 -41.44 -6.96 -1.61
N VAL A 10 -41.90 -6.83 -0.37
CA VAL A 10 -42.50 -5.60 0.16
C VAL A 10 -41.38 -4.71 0.68
N LEU A 11 -41.15 -3.58 0.00
CA LEU A 11 -40.20 -2.55 0.41
C LEU A 11 -40.94 -1.53 1.29
N VAL A 12 -40.67 -1.53 2.59
CA VAL A 12 -41.21 -0.53 3.53
C VAL A 12 -40.23 0.64 3.60
N PHE A 13 -40.63 1.79 3.06
CA PHE A 13 -39.96 3.07 3.26
C PHE A 13 -40.39 3.66 4.61
N ILE A 14 -39.45 3.84 5.55
CA ILE A 14 -39.67 4.67 6.74
C ILE A 14 -39.10 6.06 6.45
N ILE A 15 -39.99 7.04 6.28
CA ILE A 15 -39.67 8.46 6.21
C ILE A 15 -39.47 8.95 7.65
N PHE A 16 -38.25 9.35 8.01
CA PHE A 16 -38.02 10.14 9.22
C PHE A 16 -38.21 11.62 8.88
N SER A 17 -39.29 12.18 9.43
CA SER A 17 -39.60 13.61 9.41
C SER A 17 -38.89 14.26 10.59
N CYS A 18 -37.97 15.19 10.33
CA CYS A 18 -37.39 16.04 11.38
C CYS A 18 -38.28 17.29 11.54
N LYS A 19 -38.99 17.36 12.66
CA LYS A 19 -39.58 18.60 13.18
C LYS A 19 -38.57 19.30 14.09
N ASN A 20 -38.48 20.62 13.90
CA ASN A 20 -37.76 21.58 14.71
C ASN A 20 -38.22 21.59 16.17
N GLU A 21 -37.28 21.81 17.09
CA GLU A 21 -37.53 22.55 18.33
C GLU A 21 -36.49 23.67 18.49
N THR A 22 -37.02 24.88 18.54
CA THR A 22 -36.38 26.14 18.90
C THR A 22 -36.20 26.22 20.42
N LYS A 23 -35.09 26.82 20.87
CA LYS A 23 -35.04 27.56 22.13
C LYS A 23 -34.29 28.87 21.95
N GLU A 24 -34.97 29.92 22.37
CA GLU A 24 -34.61 31.33 22.34
C GLU A 24 -33.45 31.67 23.29
N SER A 25 -32.70 32.72 22.92
CA SER A 25 -32.30 33.75 23.88
C SER A 25 -32.17 35.10 23.18
N ASN A 26 -32.97 36.06 23.64
CA ASN A 26 -33.04 37.48 23.26
C ASN A 26 -31.71 38.23 23.46
N SER A 27 -31.39 39.21 22.61
CA SER A 27 -31.71 40.63 22.87
C SER A 27 -31.02 41.62 21.91
N ILE A 28 -31.87 42.43 21.26
CA ILE A 28 -31.81 43.89 21.09
C ILE A 28 -30.63 44.50 20.31
N ALA A 29 -30.90 45.00 19.10
CA ALA A 29 -31.00 46.45 18.79
C ALA A 29 -31.29 46.68 17.29
N GLU A 30 -32.03 47.77 17.05
CA GLU A 30 -32.84 48.13 15.88
C GLU A 30 -32.09 48.94 14.77
N PRO A 31 -32.77 49.35 13.67
CA PRO A 31 -32.26 49.38 12.30
C PRO A 31 -31.88 50.79 11.81
N GLN A 32 -31.38 50.93 10.57
CA GLN A 32 -31.69 52.12 9.75
C GLN A 32 -31.83 51.85 8.25
N LYS A 33 -32.80 52.59 7.71
CA LYS A 33 -33.36 52.64 6.35
C LYS A 33 -32.53 53.46 5.38
N SER A 34 -32.66 53.17 4.08
CA SER A 34 -32.98 54.14 3.02
C SER A 34 -33.52 53.35 1.81
N ASN A 35 -34.79 53.52 1.36
CA ASN A 35 -35.33 54.57 0.47
C ASN A 35 -34.40 54.85 -0.72
N THR A 36 -34.75 54.87 -2.01
CA THR A 36 -35.99 55.00 -2.83
C THR A 36 -35.43 55.05 -4.27
N ASN A 37 -35.97 54.52 -5.38
CA ASN A 37 -37.13 54.98 -6.15
C ASN A 37 -37.10 54.28 -7.55
N THR A 38 -38.29 53.94 -8.07
CA THR A 38 -38.86 54.05 -9.46
C THR A 38 -37.90 54.06 -10.70
N THR A 39 -38.17 53.46 -11.87
CA THR A 39 -39.41 53.07 -12.60
C THR A 39 -39.06 52.23 -13.86
N GLU A 40 -40.08 51.51 -14.38
CA GLU A 40 -40.30 51.08 -15.80
C GLU A 40 -39.39 49.98 -16.38
N SER A 41 -39.85 48.72 -16.38
CA SER A 41 -40.69 48.05 -17.39
C SER A 41 -39.88 47.54 -18.59
N ASP A 42 -39.61 46.24 -18.61
CA ASP A 42 -39.83 45.44 -19.81
C ASP A 42 -39.86 43.95 -19.50
N SER A 43 -40.70 43.26 -20.25
CA SER A 43 -41.18 41.89 -20.08
C SER A 43 -40.10 40.83 -19.91
N ILE A 44 -40.14 40.10 -18.79
CA ILE A 44 -39.54 38.77 -18.65
C ILE A 44 -40.69 37.77 -18.52
N LYS A 45 -41.05 37.11 -19.63
CA LYS A 45 -41.59 35.74 -19.53
C LYS A 45 -40.38 34.86 -19.27
N SER A 46 -40.25 34.43 -18.01
CA SER A 46 -39.25 33.47 -17.58
C SER A 46 -39.57 32.11 -18.21
N ASP A 47 -38.67 31.64 -19.07
CA ASP A 47 -38.52 30.22 -19.38
C ASP A 47 -38.09 29.48 -18.11
N SER A 48 -39.07 29.09 -17.28
CA SER A 48 -38.83 28.19 -16.13
C SER A 48 -38.66 26.72 -16.56
N ALA A 49 -38.68 26.42 -17.86
CA ALA A 49 -38.56 25.05 -18.38
C ALA A 49 -37.13 24.63 -18.77
N ALA A 50 -36.18 25.57 -18.89
CA ALA A 50 -34.80 25.27 -19.31
C ALA A 50 -33.84 24.92 -18.14
N VAL A 51 -34.21 25.25 -16.91
CA VAL A 51 -33.36 25.02 -15.72
C VAL A 51 -33.56 23.61 -15.12
N GLU A 52 -34.74 23.01 -15.31
CA GLU A 52 -35.02 21.64 -14.82
C GLU A 52 -34.51 20.53 -15.75
N SER A 53 -34.35 20.76 -17.06
CA SER A 53 -33.90 19.68 -17.98
C SER A 53 -32.38 19.45 -17.97
N SER A 54 -31.58 20.50 -17.71
CA SER A 54 -30.11 20.42 -17.74
C SER A 54 -29.50 19.75 -16.50
N THR A 55 -30.15 19.90 -15.33
CA THR A 55 -29.72 19.25 -14.07
C THR A 55 -30.10 17.77 -14.03
N ASN A 56 -31.26 17.40 -14.59
CA ASN A 56 -31.71 16.00 -14.68
C ASN A 56 -30.78 15.15 -15.55
N ASN A 57 -30.31 15.66 -16.69
CA ASN A 57 -29.39 14.94 -17.58
C ASN A 57 -28.00 14.74 -16.93
N LEU A 58 -27.50 15.71 -16.16
CA LEU A 58 -26.19 15.59 -15.51
C LEU A 58 -26.15 14.52 -14.41
N ALA A 59 -27.17 14.47 -13.55
CA ALA A 59 -27.25 13.47 -12.47
C ALA A 59 -27.38 12.05 -13.04
N GLU A 60 -28.17 11.89 -14.10
CA GLU A 60 -28.32 10.64 -14.83
C GLU A 60 -27.01 10.20 -15.47
N ASN A 61 -26.29 11.10 -16.16
CA ASN A 61 -24.98 10.78 -16.74
C ASN A 61 -23.94 10.37 -15.68
N LYS A 62 -23.92 11.03 -14.52
CA LYS A 62 -23.05 10.64 -13.40
C LYS A 62 -23.39 9.23 -12.91
N LYS A 63 -24.68 8.91 -12.81
CA LYS A 63 -25.17 7.59 -12.41
C LYS A 63 -24.78 6.53 -13.45
N LEU A 64 -24.93 6.80 -14.74
CA LEU A 64 -24.55 5.88 -15.82
C LEU A 64 -23.04 5.57 -15.80
N LEU A 65 -22.21 6.59 -15.59
CA LEU A 65 -20.77 6.39 -15.44
C LEU A 65 -20.44 5.53 -14.21
N LEU A 66 -21.08 5.80 -13.06
CA LEU A 66 -20.94 4.99 -11.85
C LEU A 66 -21.37 3.53 -12.10
N ASP A 67 -22.53 3.33 -12.72
CA ASP A 67 -23.10 2.01 -13.03
C ASP A 67 -22.17 1.24 -13.99
N PHE A 68 -21.55 1.91 -14.97
CA PHE A 68 -20.56 1.30 -15.85
C PHE A 68 -19.39 0.73 -15.05
N TYR A 69 -18.81 1.51 -14.13
CA TYR A 69 -17.72 1.04 -13.28
C TYR A 69 -18.16 -0.11 -12.37
N LEU A 70 -19.28 0.02 -11.65
CA LEU A 70 -19.77 -1.02 -10.73
C LEU A 70 -20.10 -2.35 -11.45
N LYS A 71 -20.65 -2.27 -12.65
CA LYS A 71 -20.96 -3.45 -13.48
C LYS A 71 -19.68 -4.18 -13.89
N ASN A 72 -18.64 -3.42 -14.26
CA ASN A 72 -17.39 -3.93 -14.82
C ASN A 72 -16.26 -4.11 -13.80
N ASP A 73 -16.43 -3.68 -12.55
CA ASP A 73 -15.52 -4.00 -11.46
C ASP A 73 -15.42 -5.52 -11.26
N LYS A 74 -14.25 -5.93 -10.79
CA LYS A 74 -13.88 -7.31 -10.58
C LYS A 74 -14.82 -7.97 -9.58
N LYS A 75 -15.28 -9.18 -9.92
CA LYS A 75 -16.12 -9.96 -9.00
C LYS A 75 -15.23 -10.61 -7.93
N PRO A 76 -15.66 -10.61 -6.66
CA PRO A 76 -14.88 -11.23 -5.60
C PRO A 76 -14.86 -12.75 -5.74
N GLN A 77 -13.72 -13.34 -5.38
CA GLN A 77 -13.62 -14.77 -5.06
C GLN A 77 -14.09 -14.99 -3.63
N TYR A 78 -14.76 -16.11 -3.36
CA TYR A 78 -15.29 -16.43 -2.05
C TYR A 78 -14.65 -17.70 -1.48
N PHE A 79 -14.27 -17.63 -0.22
CA PHE A 79 -13.69 -18.75 0.52
C PHE A 79 -14.49 -18.95 1.81
N LEU A 80 -14.80 -20.20 2.13
CA LEU A 80 -15.40 -20.56 3.41
C LEU A 80 -14.32 -21.24 4.26
N ILE A 81 -13.97 -20.63 5.38
CA ILE A 81 -12.94 -21.14 6.30
C ILE A 81 -13.55 -21.50 7.64
N ASN A 82 -12.89 -22.38 8.39
CA ASN A 82 -13.19 -22.62 9.79
C ASN A 82 -12.22 -21.83 10.66
N ASN A 83 -12.71 -20.80 11.35
CA ASN A 83 -11.92 -19.93 12.21
C ASN A 83 -11.26 -20.68 13.38
N ASN A 84 -11.63 -21.92 13.69
CA ASN A 84 -10.95 -22.70 14.73
C ASN A 84 -9.63 -23.35 14.26
N LYS A 85 -9.23 -23.16 13.01
CA LYS A 85 -7.99 -23.73 12.45
C LYS A 85 -7.22 -22.70 11.63
N ASP A 86 -5.90 -22.84 11.64
CA ASP A 86 -5.04 -22.12 10.70
C ASP A 86 -5.44 -22.49 9.27
N THR A 87 -5.57 -21.48 8.41
CA THR A 87 -6.02 -21.65 7.03
C THR A 87 -5.18 -20.78 6.11
N THR A 88 -4.73 -21.34 4.99
CA THR A 88 -4.17 -20.58 3.87
C THR A 88 -5.14 -20.66 2.70
N ILE A 89 -5.57 -19.50 2.21
CA ILE A 89 -6.32 -19.38 0.95
C ILE A 89 -5.37 -19.00 -0.17
N VAL A 90 -5.58 -19.57 -1.37
CA VAL A 90 -4.86 -19.22 -2.58
C VAL A 90 -5.88 -18.70 -3.59
N CYS A 91 -5.70 -17.46 -4.02
CA CYS A 91 -6.59 -16.78 -4.93
C CYS A 91 -6.20 -17.05 -6.40
N ALA A 92 -7.11 -16.76 -7.34
CA ALA A 92 -6.94 -17.02 -8.76
C ALA A 92 -5.70 -16.33 -9.37
N GLU A 93 -5.35 -15.13 -8.92
CA GLU A 93 -4.13 -14.43 -9.34
C GLU A 93 -2.96 -14.68 -8.40
N LYS A 94 -2.95 -15.83 -7.72
CA LYS A 94 -1.85 -16.38 -6.93
C LYS A 94 -1.51 -15.61 -5.64
N THR A 95 -2.35 -14.64 -5.22
CA THR A 95 -2.25 -14.11 -3.85
C THR A 95 -2.52 -15.24 -2.86
N LYS A 96 -1.64 -15.42 -1.87
CA LYS A 96 -1.92 -16.31 -0.74
C LYS A 96 -2.19 -15.49 0.51
N ILE A 97 -3.19 -15.91 1.29
CA ILE A 97 -3.50 -15.28 2.56
C ILE A 97 -3.55 -16.36 3.62
N THR A 98 -2.64 -16.27 4.59
CA THR A 98 -2.55 -17.19 5.73
C THR A 98 -3.16 -16.53 6.96
N ILE A 99 -4.08 -17.26 7.59
CA ILE A 99 -4.94 -16.78 8.67
C ILE A 99 -4.82 -17.77 9.82
N THR A 100 -4.35 -17.31 10.98
CA THR A 100 -4.26 -18.17 12.16
C THR A 100 -5.63 -18.40 12.79
N ALA A 101 -5.79 -19.48 13.54
CA ALA A 101 -7.01 -19.78 14.27
C ALA A 101 -7.41 -18.66 15.24
N ASN A 102 -8.73 -18.54 15.43
CA ASN A 102 -9.43 -17.62 16.33
C ASN A 102 -9.03 -16.17 16.07
N SER A 103 -8.98 -15.78 14.79
CA SER A 103 -8.54 -14.44 14.36
C SER A 103 -9.65 -13.41 14.26
N PHE A 104 -10.92 -13.83 14.13
CA PHE A 104 -12.03 -12.91 13.84
C PHE A 104 -12.92 -12.59 15.05
N ILE A 105 -13.41 -11.35 15.04
CA ILE A 105 -14.48 -10.83 15.90
C ILE A 105 -15.57 -10.20 15.01
N ILE A 106 -16.80 -10.10 15.51
CA ILE A 106 -17.86 -9.32 14.87
C ILE A 106 -17.55 -7.83 15.05
N SER A 107 -17.51 -7.06 13.95
CA SER A 107 -17.12 -5.65 13.94
C SER A 107 -17.92 -4.80 14.92
N LYS A 108 -19.25 -4.99 14.97
CA LYS A 108 -20.14 -4.15 15.80
C LYS A 108 -20.09 -4.49 17.29
N THR A 109 -20.01 -5.78 17.63
CA THR A 109 -20.17 -6.26 19.01
C THR A 109 -18.83 -6.61 19.67
N GLN A 110 -17.76 -6.69 18.88
CA GLN A 110 -16.42 -7.15 19.29
C GLN A 110 -16.40 -8.60 19.83
N LYS A 111 -17.50 -9.34 19.68
CA LYS A 111 -17.61 -10.74 20.12
C LYS A 111 -16.78 -11.64 19.21
N GLU A 112 -16.02 -12.56 19.80
CA GLU A 112 -15.26 -13.57 19.06
C GLU A 112 -16.18 -14.46 18.23
N VAL A 113 -15.73 -14.77 17.01
CA VAL A 113 -16.42 -15.70 16.14
C VAL A 113 -15.77 -17.06 16.27
N SER A 114 -16.57 -18.10 16.52
CA SER A 114 -16.14 -19.49 16.38
C SER A 114 -16.81 -20.11 15.15
N GLY A 115 -16.17 -21.09 14.52
CA GLY A 115 -16.71 -21.76 13.34
C GLY A 115 -16.52 -20.99 12.03
N GLN A 116 -17.55 -20.97 11.19
CA GLN A 116 -17.41 -20.60 9.78
C GLN A 116 -17.28 -19.10 9.55
N ILE A 117 -16.31 -18.71 8.72
CA ILE A 117 -16.14 -17.35 8.19
C ILE A 117 -16.15 -17.43 6.67
N LYS A 118 -16.97 -16.59 6.03
CA LYS A 118 -16.90 -16.38 4.59
C LYS A 118 -16.00 -15.18 4.32
N ILE A 119 -14.92 -15.42 3.59
CA ILE A 119 -13.98 -14.41 3.12
C ILE A 119 -14.26 -14.12 1.66
N SER A 120 -14.25 -12.83 1.29
CA SER A 120 -14.29 -12.40 -0.10
C SER A 120 -13.05 -11.61 -0.44
N VAL A 121 -12.39 -11.94 -1.57
CA VAL A 121 -11.17 -11.28 -2.03
C VAL A 121 -11.33 -10.81 -3.46
N LYS A 122 -11.01 -9.54 -3.74
CA LYS A 122 -10.75 -9.03 -5.09
C LYS A 122 -9.27 -8.73 -5.26
N GLU A 123 -8.70 -9.10 -6.40
CA GLU A 123 -7.29 -8.90 -6.74
C GLU A 123 -7.17 -7.87 -7.87
N TYR A 124 -6.45 -6.77 -7.67
CA TYR A 124 -6.31 -5.70 -8.67
C TYR A 124 -4.83 -5.60 -9.08
N TYR A 125 -4.41 -6.50 -9.97
CA TYR A 125 -3.05 -6.52 -10.49
C TYR A 125 -2.88 -5.83 -11.85
N SER A 126 -3.94 -5.68 -12.64
CA SER A 126 -3.85 -5.06 -13.97
C SER A 126 -4.30 -3.60 -13.94
N ILE A 127 -3.83 -2.79 -14.90
CA ILE A 127 -4.23 -1.37 -15.02
C ILE A 127 -5.75 -1.26 -15.24
N SER A 128 -6.30 -2.15 -16.09
CA SER A 128 -7.73 -2.23 -16.33
C SER A 128 -8.52 -2.54 -15.07
N ASP A 129 -8.06 -3.47 -14.24
CA ASP A 129 -8.72 -3.77 -12.96
C ASP A 129 -8.66 -2.57 -12.00
N ILE A 130 -7.53 -1.86 -11.91
CA ILE A 130 -7.38 -0.65 -11.07
C ILE A 130 -8.38 0.43 -11.51
N LEU A 131 -8.45 0.71 -12.81
CA LEU A 131 -9.38 1.70 -13.37
C LEU A 131 -10.85 1.30 -13.16
N LEU A 132 -11.21 0.05 -13.47
CA LEU A 132 -12.59 -0.45 -13.32
C LEU A 132 -13.02 -0.55 -11.85
N GLY A 133 -12.08 -0.84 -10.96
CA GLY A 133 -12.26 -0.78 -9.51
C GLY A 133 -12.32 0.65 -8.96
N ARG A 134 -12.13 1.67 -9.79
CA ARG A 134 -12.04 3.09 -9.40
C ARG A 134 -11.02 3.27 -8.27
N LEU A 135 -9.85 2.66 -8.43
CA LEU A 135 -8.70 2.77 -7.55
C LEU A 135 -7.68 3.72 -8.19
N SER A 136 -6.80 4.28 -7.36
CA SER A 136 -5.64 5.04 -7.80
C SER A 136 -4.39 4.51 -7.11
N THR A 137 -3.21 4.96 -7.52
CA THR A 137 -1.93 4.67 -6.87
C THR A 137 -1.39 5.95 -6.22
N THR A 138 -2.18 6.52 -5.32
CA THR A 138 -1.83 7.75 -4.62
C THR A 138 -1.98 7.62 -3.11
N SER A 139 -1.05 8.24 -2.38
CA SER A 139 -1.06 8.37 -0.93
C SER A 139 -0.85 9.83 -0.54
N ASN A 140 -1.91 10.51 -0.11
CA ASN A 140 -1.91 11.93 0.26
C ASN A 140 -1.29 12.82 -0.83
N GLY A 141 -1.71 12.60 -2.09
CA GLY A 141 -1.22 13.34 -3.25
C GLY A 141 0.18 12.92 -3.74
N LYS A 142 0.86 11.98 -3.06
CA LYS A 142 2.12 11.40 -3.55
C LYS A 142 1.83 10.18 -4.43
N LEU A 143 2.54 10.10 -5.56
CA LEU A 143 2.46 8.99 -6.49
C LEU A 143 3.09 7.73 -5.89
N LEU A 144 2.45 6.59 -6.13
CA LEU A 144 2.92 5.27 -5.77
C LEU A 144 3.15 4.44 -7.03
N GLU A 145 4.04 3.47 -6.95
CA GLU A 145 4.12 2.39 -7.93
C GLU A 145 3.63 1.09 -7.32
N THR A 146 2.68 0.44 -8.00
CA THR A 146 1.96 -0.70 -7.43
C THR A 146 2.51 -2.07 -7.80
N GLY A 147 2.65 -2.92 -6.78
CA GLY A 147 2.78 -4.36 -6.88
C GLY A 147 1.43 -5.07 -7.02
N GLY A 148 0.36 -4.46 -6.50
CA GLY A 148 -1.03 -4.89 -6.63
C GLY A 148 -1.87 -4.49 -5.42
N MET A 149 -3.19 -4.38 -5.63
CA MET A 149 -4.15 -4.01 -4.59
C MET A 149 -5.15 -5.15 -4.32
N LEU A 150 -5.67 -5.23 -3.11
CA LEU A 150 -6.64 -6.22 -2.67
C LEU A 150 -7.81 -5.53 -1.99
N ASP A 151 -9.00 -6.10 -2.10
CA ASP A 151 -10.15 -5.82 -1.23
C ASP A 151 -10.56 -7.12 -0.54
N ILE A 152 -10.25 -7.23 0.76
CA ILE A 152 -10.47 -8.43 1.57
C ILE A 152 -11.55 -8.14 2.60
N ASN A 153 -12.68 -8.86 2.53
CA ASN A 153 -13.75 -8.74 3.51
C ASN A 153 -14.05 -10.10 4.13
N ALA A 154 -14.52 -10.10 5.38
CA ALA A 154 -14.92 -11.31 6.10
C ALA A 154 -16.29 -11.09 6.75
N VAL A 155 -17.12 -12.14 6.72
CA VAL A 155 -18.44 -12.15 7.37
C VAL A 155 -18.69 -13.48 8.06
N SER A 156 -19.45 -13.42 9.16
CA SER A 156 -20.03 -14.56 9.85
C SER A 156 -21.54 -14.50 9.70
N GLY A 157 -22.10 -15.34 8.82
CA GLY A 157 -23.48 -15.16 8.37
C GLY A 157 -23.63 -13.85 7.61
N VAL A 158 -24.35 -12.89 8.20
CA VAL A 158 -24.57 -11.53 7.64
C VAL A 158 -23.75 -10.45 8.34
N GLU A 159 -23.13 -10.77 9.46
CA GLU A 159 -22.39 -9.80 10.26
C GLU A 159 -20.96 -9.64 9.75
N LYS A 160 -20.51 -8.39 9.60
CA LYS A 160 -19.14 -8.08 9.23
C LYS A 160 -18.18 -8.52 10.34
N CYS A 161 -17.05 -9.09 9.94
CA CYS A 161 -15.96 -9.45 10.83
C CYS A 161 -14.74 -8.55 10.62
N ASP A 162 -14.06 -8.26 11.72
CA ASP A 162 -12.71 -7.68 11.73
C ASP A 162 -11.74 -8.66 12.39
N LEU A 163 -10.45 -8.38 12.29
CA LEU A 163 -9.42 -9.12 13.01
C LEU A 163 -9.41 -8.69 14.49
N LYS A 164 -9.34 -9.69 15.38
CA LYS A 164 -9.17 -9.51 16.82
C LYS A 164 -7.87 -8.73 17.09
N LYS A 165 -7.88 -7.85 18.09
CA LYS A 165 -6.68 -7.10 18.52
C LYS A 165 -5.50 -8.05 18.76
N GLY A 166 -4.35 -7.74 18.15
CA GLY A 166 -3.13 -8.55 18.24
C GLY A 166 -3.05 -9.71 17.25
N LYS A 167 -4.11 -9.97 16.47
CA LYS A 167 -4.10 -10.90 15.34
C LYS A 167 -3.77 -10.16 14.04
N SER A 168 -3.21 -10.90 13.10
CA SER A 168 -2.91 -10.43 11.75
C SER A 168 -3.12 -11.56 10.75
N ILE A 169 -3.34 -11.19 9.49
CA ILE A 169 -3.24 -12.08 8.35
C ILE A 169 -1.88 -11.86 7.67
N GLU A 170 -1.30 -12.94 7.18
CA GLU A 170 -0.09 -12.90 6.36
C GLU A 170 -0.52 -12.97 4.89
N ILE A 171 0.01 -12.08 4.06
CA ILE A 171 -0.38 -11.88 2.67
C ILE A 171 0.86 -12.01 1.81
N GLU A 172 0.86 -13.02 0.93
CA GLU A 172 1.85 -13.20 -0.13
C GLU A 172 1.28 -12.69 -1.45
N MET A 173 1.82 -11.61 -1.98
CA MET A 173 1.44 -11.07 -3.29
C MET A 173 2.48 -11.47 -4.33
N PRO A 174 2.11 -12.10 -5.46
CA PRO A 174 3.07 -12.46 -6.49
C PRO A 174 3.73 -11.21 -7.09
N LYS A 175 5.02 -11.33 -7.41
CA LYS A 175 5.76 -10.31 -8.16
C LYS A 175 6.38 -10.94 -9.40
N LYS A 176 6.38 -10.17 -10.49
CA LYS A 176 7.10 -10.53 -11.72
C LYS A 176 8.60 -10.22 -11.59
N LYS A 177 8.93 -9.15 -10.87
CA LYS A 177 10.28 -8.65 -10.64
C LYS A 177 10.36 -8.04 -9.25
N GLU A 178 11.48 -8.24 -8.56
CA GLU A 178 11.79 -7.54 -7.31
C GLU A 178 11.83 -6.03 -7.53
N LYS A 179 11.15 -5.30 -6.67
CA LYS A 179 11.16 -3.84 -6.59
C LYS A 179 11.45 -3.49 -5.15
N GLU A 180 12.62 -2.92 -4.91
CA GLU A 180 12.99 -2.41 -3.60
C GLU A 180 12.00 -1.32 -3.14
N GLY A 181 11.81 -1.24 -1.83
CA GLY A 181 10.95 -0.23 -1.19
C GLY A 181 9.45 -0.55 -1.19
N MET A 182 9.03 -1.77 -1.56
CA MET A 182 7.63 -2.19 -1.46
C MET A 182 7.18 -2.30 0.01
N GLN A 183 6.03 -1.71 0.31
CA GLN A 183 5.46 -1.54 1.64
C GLN A 183 3.95 -1.84 1.61
N LEU A 184 3.41 -2.14 2.79
CA LEU A 184 1.98 -2.34 2.97
C LEU A 184 1.27 -0.99 3.15
N PHE A 185 0.16 -0.80 2.44
CA PHE A 185 -0.74 0.33 2.60
C PHE A 185 -2.16 -0.15 2.91
N ASN A 186 -2.90 0.64 3.68
CA ASN A 186 -4.32 0.45 3.91
C ASN A 186 -5.11 1.56 3.23
N GLY A 187 -6.27 1.22 2.68
CA GLY A 187 -7.17 2.17 2.05
C GLY A 187 -8.51 2.25 2.78
N LYS A 188 -9.13 3.43 2.74
CA LYS A 188 -10.55 3.59 3.01
C LYS A 188 -11.19 4.27 1.81
N ARG A 189 -12.28 3.70 1.30
CA ARG A 189 -13.03 4.34 0.22
C ARG A 189 -13.86 5.49 0.78
N THR A 190 -13.66 6.68 0.24
CA THR A 190 -14.39 7.92 0.56
C THR A 190 -14.69 8.66 -0.73
N ASN A 191 -15.93 9.11 -0.93
CA ASN A 191 -16.37 9.74 -2.19
C ASN A 191 -15.93 8.94 -3.42
N ASP A 192 -16.11 7.63 -3.35
CA ASP A 192 -15.74 6.62 -4.35
C ASP A 192 -14.26 6.46 -4.69
N GLN A 193 -13.36 7.21 -4.06
CA GLN A 193 -11.92 7.05 -4.25
C GLN A 193 -11.26 6.41 -3.03
N VAL A 194 -10.18 5.69 -3.25
CA VAL A 194 -9.34 5.15 -2.19
C VAL A 194 -8.05 5.96 -2.17
N ASN A 195 -7.82 6.69 -1.10
CA ASN A 195 -6.51 7.28 -0.82
C ASN A 195 -5.74 6.30 0.07
N TRP A 196 -4.60 5.81 -0.41
CA TRP A 196 -3.79 4.86 0.33
C TRP A 196 -3.06 5.57 1.47
N GLN A 197 -2.97 4.89 2.60
CA GLN A 197 -2.18 5.33 3.74
C GLN A 197 -1.20 4.23 4.07
N LEU A 198 0.06 4.60 4.26
CA LEU A 198 1.08 3.65 4.69
C LEU A 198 0.56 2.92 5.93
N ALA A 199 0.55 1.59 5.89
CA ALA A 199 0.08 0.82 7.01
C ALA A 199 0.96 1.15 8.22
N GLU A 200 0.32 1.48 9.34
CA GLU A 200 0.98 1.45 10.64
C GLU A 200 1.36 0.00 10.94
N VAL A 201 2.44 -0.46 10.33
CA VAL A 201 3.14 -1.63 10.82
C VAL A 201 3.66 -1.18 12.17
N SER A 202 3.17 -1.80 13.25
CA SER A 202 3.69 -1.59 14.60
C SER A 202 5.08 -2.21 14.72
N ILE A 203 6.01 -1.69 13.93
CA ILE A 203 7.44 -1.89 14.12
C ILE A 203 7.77 -1.10 15.38
N ASN A 204 7.97 -1.82 16.47
CA ASN A 204 8.49 -1.21 17.66
C ASN A 204 9.96 -0.91 17.40
N LEU A 205 10.28 0.31 16.98
CA LEU A 205 11.66 0.74 16.70
C LEU A 205 12.60 0.63 17.91
N ASN A 206 12.04 0.52 19.12
CA ASN A 206 12.80 0.31 20.35
C ASN A 206 12.98 -1.18 20.67
N LYS A 207 12.28 -2.09 19.98
CA LYS A 207 12.46 -3.54 20.13
C LYS A 207 13.73 -3.99 19.43
N VAL A 208 14.44 -4.92 20.06
CA VAL A 208 15.54 -5.66 19.43
C VAL A 208 14.98 -6.93 18.79
N TYR A 209 15.21 -7.06 17.49
CA TYR A 209 14.76 -8.19 16.67
C TYR A 209 15.87 -9.22 16.53
N ASN A 210 15.53 -10.50 16.50
CA ASN A 210 16.45 -11.61 16.26
C ASN A 210 16.21 -12.31 14.91
N LYS A 211 15.13 -11.94 14.21
CA LYS A 211 14.80 -12.35 12.85
C LYS A 211 14.19 -11.15 12.13
N VAL A 212 14.74 -10.83 10.96
CA VAL A 212 14.41 -9.67 10.14
C VAL A 212 14.46 -10.07 8.66
N ASP A 213 13.94 -9.21 7.79
CA ASP A 213 13.90 -9.45 6.35
C ASP A 213 15.29 -9.25 5.73
N GLU A 214 16.03 -8.23 6.20
CA GLU A 214 17.42 -7.95 5.84
C GLU A 214 18.29 -7.92 7.11
N MET A 215 19.33 -8.75 7.17
CA MET A 215 20.28 -8.77 8.28
C MET A 215 21.28 -7.59 8.19
N PRO A 216 21.79 -7.07 9.32
CA PRO A 216 22.85 -6.07 9.29
C PRO A 216 24.11 -6.56 8.58
N ILE A 217 24.76 -5.66 7.83
CA ILE A 217 25.95 -5.95 7.02
C ILE A 217 27.07 -5.00 7.42
N TYR A 218 28.25 -5.54 7.76
CA TYR A 218 29.44 -4.70 7.98
C TYR A 218 29.96 -4.16 6.64
N PRO A 219 30.44 -2.91 6.54
CA PRO A 219 31.02 -2.39 5.31
C PRO A 219 32.17 -3.27 4.82
N GLY A 220 32.10 -3.74 3.58
CA GLY A 220 33.06 -4.70 3.01
C GLY A 220 32.80 -6.17 3.38
N GLY A 221 31.71 -6.46 4.11
CA GLY A 221 31.27 -7.82 4.44
C GLY A 221 32.01 -8.46 5.62
N ASN A 222 31.66 -9.73 5.88
CA ASN A 222 32.15 -10.46 7.07
C ASN A 222 33.67 -10.64 7.11
N GLN A 223 34.32 -10.78 5.94
CA GLN A 223 35.78 -10.90 5.88
C GLN A 223 36.48 -9.66 6.44
N VAL A 224 36.01 -8.46 6.08
CA VAL A 224 36.55 -7.20 6.59
C VAL A 224 36.24 -7.05 8.07
N LEU A 225 35.02 -7.40 8.51
CA LEU A 225 34.66 -7.42 9.93
C LEU A 225 35.64 -8.27 10.76
N TYR A 226 35.92 -9.49 10.32
CA TYR A 226 36.84 -10.40 11.01
C TYR A 226 38.26 -9.87 11.07
N LYS A 227 38.76 -9.30 9.96
CA LYS A 227 40.09 -8.69 9.91
C LYS A 227 40.19 -7.48 10.85
N THR A 228 39.18 -6.60 10.85
CA THR A 228 39.14 -5.44 11.73
C THR A 228 39.15 -5.85 13.20
N LEU A 229 38.39 -6.89 13.55
CA LEU A 229 38.39 -7.43 14.91
C LEU A 229 39.73 -8.06 15.28
N GLY A 230 40.30 -8.91 14.41
CA GLY A 230 41.61 -9.52 14.64
C GLY A 230 42.71 -8.49 14.91
N ASN A 231 42.73 -7.40 14.13
CA ASN A 231 43.69 -6.31 14.32
C ASN A 231 43.42 -5.45 15.57
N SER A 232 42.20 -5.47 16.11
CA SER A 232 41.78 -4.59 17.22
C SER A 232 41.83 -5.27 18.59
N ILE A 233 41.82 -6.60 18.62
CA ILE A 233 41.88 -7.38 19.86
C ILE A 233 43.34 -7.45 20.31
N VAL A 234 43.61 -6.90 21.49
CA VAL A 234 44.93 -6.96 22.14
C VAL A 234 44.83 -7.93 23.30
N LEU A 235 45.48 -9.09 23.17
CA LEU A 235 45.44 -10.19 24.14
C LEU A 235 46.56 -10.02 25.20
N PRO A 236 46.37 -10.52 26.43
CA PRO A 236 47.45 -10.63 27.41
C PRO A 236 48.44 -11.75 27.03
N ASP A 237 49.63 -11.74 27.63
CA ASP A 237 50.74 -12.65 27.28
C ASP A 237 50.40 -14.13 27.51
N GLU A 238 49.67 -14.45 28.59
CA GLU A 238 49.21 -15.80 28.89
C GLU A 238 47.70 -15.92 28.63
N ILE A 239 47.32 -16.73 27.64
CA ILE A 239 45.92 -17.00 27.32
C ILE A 239 45.65 -18.48 27.08
N ILE A 240 44.39 -18.86 27.29
CA ILE A 240 43.88 -20.17 26.91
C ILE A 240 43.26 -20.04 25.52
N SER A 241 43.64 -20.92 24.60
CA SER A 241 42.98 -21.06 23.30
C SER A 241 41.52 -21.49 23.46
N GLY A 242 40.62 -20.91 22.67
CA GLY A 242 39.22 -21.31 22.68
C GLY A 242 38.30 -20.34 21.94
N ARG A 243 36.99 -20.52 22.12
CA ARG A 243 35.97 -19.70 21.46
C ARG A 243 35.23 -18.82 22.46
N VAL A 244 35.30 -17.52 22.22
CA VAL A 244 34.45 -16.52 22.87
C VAL A 244 33.18 -16.34 22.03
N ILE A 245 32.00 -16.45 22.64
CA ILE A 245 30.72 -16.21 21.97
C ILE A 245 30.21 -14.84 22.40
N THR A 246 30.17 -13.91 21.45
CA THR A 246 29.70 -12.54 21.67
C THR A 246 28.31 -12.36 21.09
N THR A 247 27.48 -11.57 21.77
CA THR A 247 26.26 -11.01 21.21
C THR A 247 26.31 -9.49 21.31
N PHE A 248 25.71 -8.80 20.34
CA PHE A 248 25.62 -7.35 20.32
C PHE A 248 24.36 -6.95 19.55
N VAL A 249 23.99 -5.68 19.62
CA VAL A 249 22.88 -5.12 18.86
C VAL A 249 23.46 -4.16 17.83
N VAL A 250 23.10 -4.35 16.57
CA VAL A 250 23.23 -3.30 15.56
C VAL A 250 21.96 -2.47 15.61
N ASP A 251 22.08 -1.20 16.01
CA ASP A 251 20.92 -0.31 16.06
C ASP A 251 20.45 0.12 14.66
N LYS A 252 19.29 0.76 14.60
CA LYS A 252 18.71 1.29 13.35
C LYS A 252 19.60 2.30 12.60
N ASP A 253 20.58 2.89 13.28
CA ASP A 253 21.53 3.86 12.71
C ASP A 253 22.89 3.20 12.36
N GLY A 254 22.97 1.86 12.52
CA GLY A 254 24.13 1.05 12.19
C GLY A 254 25.18 0.93 13.30
N ASN A 255 24.96 1.47 14.51
CA ASN A 255 25.97 1.41 15.56
C ASN A 255 25.93 0.08 16.31
N VAL A 256 27.10 -0.38 16.74
CA VAL A 256 27.24 -1.55 17.62
C VAL A 256 27.01 -1.14 19.07
N THR A 257 26.00 -1.72 19.70
CA THR A 257 25.62 -1.44 21.08
C THR A 257 25.38 -2.75 21.86
N ASN A 258 25.20 -2.64 23.18
CA ASN A 258 24.80 -3.75 24.06
C ASN A 258 25.63 -5.04 23.88
N ILE A 259 26.96 -4.89 23.79
CA ILE A 259 27.91 -5.99 23.61
C ILE A 259 27.94 -6.83 24.89
N LYS A 260 27.72 -8.13 24.75
CA LYS A 260 27.73 -9.12 25.84
C LYS A 260 28.51 -10.35 25.45
N ILE A 261 29.36 -10.83 26.36
CA ILE A 261 29.99 -12.14 26.25
C ILE A 261 29.04 -13.17 26.85
N ILE A 262 28.57 -14.12 26.02
CA ILE A 262 27.68 -15.21 26.44
C ILE A 262 28.49 -16.41 26.92
N LYS A 263 29.64 -16.64 26.28
CA LYS A 263 30.62 -17.65 26.68
C LYS A 263 32.01 -17.04 26.54
N GLY A 264 32.72 -16.90 27.64
CA GLY A 264 34.06 -16.32 27.69
C GLY A 264 35.16 -17.37 27.83
N LEU A 265 36.40 -16.89 27.88
CA LEU A 265 37.58 -17.70 28.19
C LEU A 265 38.22 -17.28 29.51
N SER A 266 38.47 -15.98 29.66
CA SER A 266 38.94 -15.36 30.89
C SER A 266 38.50 -13.89 30.91
N LYS A 267 38.44 -13.28 32.10
CA LYS A 267 38.02 -11.88 32.24
C LYS A 267 38.85 -10.93 31.36
N GLN A 268 40.15 -11.14 31.27
CA GLN A 268 41.07 -10.28 30.51
C GLN A 268 40.85 -10.41 29.00
N VAL A 269 40.66 -11.65 28.50
CA VAL A 269 40.35 -11.91 27.08
C VAL A 269 38.98 -11.35 26.71
N ASP A 270 37.99 -11.57 27.56
CA ASP A 270 36.62 -11.09 27.36
C ASP A 270 36.58 -9.55 27.29
N GLU A 271 37.32 -8.86 28.17
CA GLU A 271 37.47 -7.40 28.15
C GLU A 271 38.14 -6.89 26.87
N ALA A 272 39.17 -7.57 26.38
CA ALA A 272 39.84 -7.23 25.13
C ALA A 272 38.89 -7.36 23.93
N VAL A 273 38.11 -8.44 23.87
CA VAL A 273 37.08 -8.64 22.83
C VAL A 273 36.04 -7.53 22.88
N VAL A 274 35.50 -7.20 24.07
CA VAL A 274 34.52 -6.11 24.20
C VAL A 274 35.11 -4.76 23.76
N LYS A 275 36.37 -4.47 24.10
CA LYS A 275 37.06 -3.23 23.66
C LYS A 275 37.21 -3.16 22.14
N ALA A 276 37.50 -4.28 21.47
CA ALA A 276 37.59 -4.32 20.01
C ALA A 276 36.24 -4.07 19.33
N PHE A 277 35.16 -4.68 19.83
CA PHE A 277 33.81 -4.48 19.25
C PHE A 277 33.34 -3.02 19.35
N LYS A 278 33.73 -2.29 20.40
CA LYS A 278 33.42 -0.85 20.54
C LYS A 278 34.11 0.04 19.49
N LYS A 279 35.15 -0.45 18.81
CA LYS A 279 35.89 0.28 17.77
C LYS A 279 35.36 0.02 16.37
N LEU A 280 34.36 -0.85 16.21
CA LEU A 280 33.80 -1.16 14.90
C LEU A 280 33.10 0.06 14.29
N SER A 281 33.36 0.27 13.00
CA SER A 281 32.60 1.21 12.17
C SER A 281 31.12 0.85 12.10
N LYS A 282 30.30 1.82 11.66
CA LYS A 282 28.86 1.62 11.48
C LYS A 282 28.57 0.53 10.44
N PHE A 283 27.63 -0.33 10.76
CA PHE A 283 27.04 -1.32 9.88
C PHE A 283 25.98 -0.67 8.98
N ILE A 284 25.69 -1.32 7.86
CA ILE A 284 24.40 -1.14 7.18
C ILE A 284 23.34 -1.81 8.08
N PRO A 285 22.31 -1.09 8.54
CA PRO A 285 21.35 -1.61 9.51
C PRO A 285 20.47 -2.70 8.90
N GLY A 286 19.99 -3.61 9.75
CA GLY A 286 18.98 -4.59 9.35
C GLY A 286 17.60 -3.94 9.23
N LYS A 287 16.72 -4.54 8.43
CA LYS A 287 15.41 -3.96 8.09
C LYS A 287 14.26 -4.93 8.27
N VAL A 288 13.11 -4.39 8.64
CA VAL A 288 11.80 -5.05 8.56
C VAL A 288 10.92 -4.21 7.65
N ASN A 289 10.41 -4.80 6.56
CA ASN A 289 9.66 -4.10 5.52
C ASN A 289 10.37 -2.82 5.01
N GLY A 290 11.68 -2.90 4.79
CA GLY A 290 12.50 -1.77 4.34
C GLY A 290 12.78 -0.69 5.40
N ILE A 291 12.25 -0.81 6.62
CA ILE A 291 12.48 0.14 7.71
C ILE A 291 13.64 -0.37 8.59
N PRO A 292 14.70 0.44 8.81
CA PRO A 292 15.79 0.10 9.73
C PRO A 292 15.31 -0.17 11.16
N VAL A 293 15.77 -1.26 11.77
CA VAL A 293 15.41 -1.67 13.14
C VAL A 293 16.64 -2.14 13.94
N ASN A 294 16.50 -2.23 15.26
CA ASN A 294 17.56 -2.80 16.10
C ASN A 294 17.59 -4.33 15.95
N VAL A 295 18.75 -4.89 15.61
CA VAL A 295 18.91 -6.33 15.39
C VAL A 295 19.97 -6.92 16.32
N GLN A 296 19.62 -7.98 17.04
CA GLN A 296 20.59 -8.76 17.81
C GLN A 296 21.40 -9.65 16.88
N TYR A 297 22.72 -9.55 17.00
CA TYR A 297 23.70 -10.28 16.24
C TYR A 297 24.53 -11.16 17.18
N SER A 298 24.93 -12.35 16.74
CA SER A 298 25.86 -13.21 17.48
C SER A 298 27.07 -13.54 16.63
N LEU A 299 28.25 -13.37 17.21
CA LEU A 299 29.52 -13.61 16.54
C LEU A 299 30.45 -14.44 17.43
N PRO A 300 30.80 -15.66 17.03
CA PRO A 300 31.87 -16.41 17.66
C PRO A 300 33.24 -15.85 17.24
N VAL A 301 34.11 -15.65 18.21
CA VAL A 301 35.49 -15.19 18.05
C VAL A 301 36.40 -16.31 18.53
N ASN A 302 37.21 -16.86 17.64
CA ASN A 302 38.21 -17.86 18.03
C ASN A 302 39.48 -17.14 18.48
N ILE A 303 39.98 -17.51 19.65
CA ILE A 303 41.21 -17.02 20.26
C ILE A 303 42.20 -18.17 20.27
N HIS A 304 43.41 -17.92 19.79
CA HIS A 304 44.49 -18.88 19.76
C HIS A 304 45.68 -18.31 20.52
N SER A 305 46.26 -19.14 21.40
CA SER A 305 47.53 -18.89 22.08
C SER A 305 48.63 -19.33 21.13
N ASP A 306 49.53 -18.41 20.78
CA ASP A 306 50.67 -18.74 19.94
C ASP A 306 51.74 -19.45 20.79
N GLU A 307 52.07 -20.70 20.47
CA GLU A 307 53.39 -21.23 20.84
C GLU A 307 54.50 -20.69 19.90
N ASP A 308 54.16 -19.98 18.81
CA ASP A 308 55.12 -19.41 17.85
C ASP A 308 54.69 -18.00 17.34
N GLY A 309 54.74 -17.01 18.22
CA GLY A 309 54.74 -15.55 17.99
C GLY A 309 54.24 -14.96 16.65
N ASN A 310 52.96 -15.13 16.28
CA ASN A 310 52.36 -14.43 15.15
C ASN A 310 50.89 -14.05 15.42
N ASN A 311 50.71 -12.85 15.97
CA ASN A 311 49.42 -12.25 16.31
C ASN A 311 48.32 -12.45 15.24
N GLY A 312 47.30 -13.25 15.59
CA GLY A 312 45.89 -12.97 15.30
C GLY A 312 45.38 -13.23 13.87
N TYR A 313 45.27 -14.50 13.46
CA TYR A 313 44.37 -14.90 12.39
C TYR A 313 43.02 -15.39 12.93
N LEU A 314 41.95 -14.64 12.67
CA LEU A 314 40.57 -15.14 12.74
C LEU A 314 40.40 -16.17 11.60
N SER A 315 40.74 -17.43 11.83
CA SER A 315 40.50 -18.47 10.82
C SER A 315 39.00 -18.74 10.70
N SER A 316 38.50 -18.60 9.47
CA SER A 316 37.17 -19.03 9.03
C SER A 316 37.10 -20.55 9.02
N THR A 317 37.04 -21.19 10.18
CA THR A 317 36.68 -22.61 10.26
C THR A 317 35.23 -22.70 10.72
N THR A 318 34.33 -22.43 9.78
CA THR A 318 32.94 -22.87 9.88
C THR A 318 32.95 -24.39 9.81
N ASN A 319 32.87 -25.07 10.95
CA ASN A 319 32.14 -26.33 10.99
C ASN A 319 30.67 -25.98 10.76
N SER A 320 30.32 -26.10 9.48
CA SER A 320 29.00 -26.09 8.88
C SER A 320 28.19 -27.31 9.35
N SER A 321 27.85 -27.33 10.63
CA SER A 321 26.84 -28.23 11.19
C SER A 321 25.80 -27.36 11.91
N GLY A 322 24.92 -26.74 11.12
CA GLY A 322 23.82 -25.90 11.62
C GLY A 322 23.21 -24.91 10.63
N PHE A 323 23.88 -24.61 9.52
CA PHE A 323 23.28 -23.90 8.38
C PHE A 323 23.74 -24.60 7.11
N SER A 324 22.79 -25.25 6.43
CA SER A 324 23.03 -25.99 5.19
C SER A 324 23.57 -25.06 4.11
N ASN A 325 24.75 -25.42 3.58
CA ASN A 325 25.12 -25.08 2.21
C ASN A 325 24.03 -25.65 1.29
N TYR A 326 23.26 -24.78 0.65
CA TYR A 326 22.62 -25.16 -0.60
C TYR A 326 23.68 -25.01 -1.69
N ASP A 327 24.13 -26.16 -2.19
CA ASP A 327 24.77 -26.29 -3.48
C ASP A 327 24.01 -25.47 -4.52
N VAL A 328 24.69 -24.46 -5.08
CA VAL A 328 24.25 -23.78 -6.30
C VAL A 328 24.43 -24.76 -7.45
N LYS A 329 23.53 -25.75 -7.51
CA LYS A 329 23.22 -26.42 -8.78
C LYS A 329 22.54 -25.39 -9.65
N LYS A 330 23.31 -24.92 -10.62
CA LYS A 330 22.89 -24.13 -11.78
C LYS A 330 21.74 -24.84 -12.49
N THR A 331 20.53 -24.58 -12.01
CA THR A 331 19.27 -25.04 -12.59
C THR A 331 18.61 -23.80 -13.17
N LYS A 332 18.52 -23.73 -14.49
CA LYS A 332 17.70 -22.71 -15.16
C LYS A 332 16.24 -22.97 -14.81
N ALA A 333 15.63 -22.17 -13.93
CA ALA A 333 14.18 -22.11 -13.71
C ALA A 333 13.83 -20.84 -12.90
N GLU A 334 12.74 -20.19 -13.26
CA GLU A 334 12.31 -18.87 -12.80
C GLU A 334 11.97 -18.85 -11.29
N GLU A 335 12.68 -18.06 -10.49
CA GLU A 335 12.31 -17.75 -9.10
C GLU A 335 11.30 -16.59 -9.06
N PHE A 336 10.00 -16.90 -9.13
CA PHE A 336 8.97 -15.91 -8.79
C PHE A 336 8.79 -15.86 -7.27
N GLY A 337 9.60 -15.04 -6.60
CA GLY A 337 9.37 -14.66 -5.20
C GLY A 337 8.04 -13.93 -5.05
N SER A 338 7.44 -13.91 -3.86
CA SER A 338 6.30 -13.06 -3.50
C SER A 338 6.78 -11.85 -2.68
N TYR A 339 5.96 -10.81 -2.55
CA TYR A 339 6.06 -9.88 -1.44
C TYR A 339 5.25 -10.42 -0.27
N LEU A 340 5.82 -10.41 0.93
CA LEU A 340 5.19 -10.95 2.14
C LEU A 340 4.89 -9.81 3.12
N PHE A 341 3.62 -9.64 3.50
CA PHE A 341 3.22 -8.64 4.49
C PHE A 341 2.34 -9.24 5.58
N LYS A 342 2.32 -8.59 6.74
CA LYS A 342 1.33 -8.88 7.79
C LYS A 342 0.41 -7.69 7.98
N SER A 343 -0.89 -7.92 7.82
CA SER A 343 -1.92 -6.92 8.05
C SER A 343 -2.73 -7.24 9.30
N ALA A 344 -2.85 -6.28 10.20
CA ALA A 344 -3.79 -6.33 11.33
C ALA A 344 -5.20 -5.82 10.94
N LYS A 345 -5.41 -5.43 9.69
CA LYS A 345 -6.67 -4.89 9.17
C LYS A 345 -7.12 -5.70 7.95
N LEU A 346 -8.44 -5.74 7.76
CA LEU A 346 -9.08 -6.16 6.52
C LEU A 346 -9.50 -4.92 5.71
N GLY A 347 -10.06 -5.14 4.53
CA GLY A 347 -10.52 -4.11 3.60
C GLY A 347 -9.54 -3.91 2.45
N PHE A 348 -9.39 -2.66 2.03
CA PHE A 348 -8.45 -2.30 0.98
C PHE A 348 -7.01 -2.37 1.49
N ILE A 349 -6.23 -3.28 0.90
CA ILE A 349 -4.82 -3.51 1.21
C ILE A 349 -4.02 -3.36 -0.07
N ASN A 350 -2.84 -2.77 0.01
CA ASN A 350 -2.03 -2.52 -1.17
C ASN A 350 -0.54 -2.75 -0.90
N CYS A 351 0.16 -3.31 -1.88
CA CYS A 351 1.61 -3.50 -1.89
C CYS A 351 2.20 -2.51 -2.88
N ASP A 352 2.71 -1.40 -2.37
CA ASP A 352 3.18 -0.28 -3.18
C ASP A 352 4.52 0.23 -2.68
N ARG A 353 5.19 1.05 -3.48
CA ARG A 353 6.34 1.83 -3.03
C ARG A 353 6.17 3.29 -3.37
N PHE A 354 6.76 4.16 -2.55
CA PHE A 354 7.01 5.53 -2.97
C PHE A 354 8.10 5.56 -4.05
N LEU A 355 7.99 6.53 -4.94
CA LEU A 355 9.00 6.80 -5.95
C LEU A 355 9.92 7.91 -5.45
N ASP A 356 11.23 7.67 -5.57
CA ASP A 356 12.26 8.63 -5.18
C ASP A 356 12.58 9.54 -6.37
N TYR A 357 11.71 10.53 -6.58
CA TYR A 357 11.94 11.61 -7.54
C TYR A 357 12.43 12.85 -6.82
N ASP A 358 13.41 13.52 -7.41
CA ASP A 358 13.83 14.85 -6.95
C ASP A 358 12.63 15.80 -6.96
N GLU A 359 12.38 16.50 -5.86
CA GLU A 359 11.30 17.49 -5.75
C GLU A 359 11.41 18.58 -6.82
N SER A 360 12.63 18.92 -7.25
CA SER A 360 12.85 19.89 -8.34
C SER A 360 12.36 19.40 -9.72
N SER A 361 12.18 18.09 -9.86
CA SER A 361 11.75 17.44 -11.12
C SER A 361 10.24 17.24 -11.22
N LYS A 362 9.47 17.65 -10.20
CA LYS A 362 8.02 17.45 -10.15
C LYS A 362 7.27 18.66 -10.71
N ILE A 363 6.15 18.37 -11.36
CA ILE A 363 5.29 19.35 -12.02
C ILE A 363 3.82 19.08 -11.70
N ASP A 364 3.00 20.11 -11.84
CA ASP A 364 1.55 19.97 -11.91
C ASP A 364 1.14 19.90 -13.38
N TYR A 365 0.51 18.80 -13.77
CA TYR A 365 0.05 18.61 -15.14
C TYR A 365 -1.42 19.00 -15.25
N VAL A 366 -1.75 19.94 -16.15
CA VAL A 366 -3.10 20.51 -16.25
C VAL A 366 -3.72 20.20 -17.62
N ILE A 367 -4.92 19.63 -17.61
CA ILE A 367 -5.72 19.42 -18.83
C ILE A 367 -6.82 20.46 -18.85
N ASN A 368 -6.73 21.42 -19.76
CA ASN A 368 -7.72 22.50 -19.92
C ASN A 368 -8.85 22.07 -20.84
N PHE A 369 -10.04 21.87 -20.30
CA PHE A 369 -11.26 21.62 -21.07
C PHE A 369 -12.47 21.93 -20.20
N LYS A 370 -13.59 22.32 -20.83
CA LYS A 370 -14.85 22.52 -20.11
C LYS A 370 -15.31 21.18 -19.52
N ASN A 371 -15.22 21.06 -18.22
CA ASN A 371 -15.52 19.85 -17.49
C ASN A 371 -16.96 19.89 -16.98
N ASP A 372 -17.79 19.02 -17.54
CA ASP A 372 -19.22 18.90 -17.24
C ASP A 372 -19.50 18.19 -15.89
N SER A 373 -18.47 17.95 -15.06
CA SER A 373 -18.54 17.26 -13.76
C SER A 373 -18.97 15.80 -13.80
N ASN A 374 -19.35 15.25 -14.97
CA ASN A 374 -19.59 13.82 -15.18
C ASN A 374 -18.39 13.11 -15.85
N THR A 375 -17.29 13.82 -16.07
CA THR A 375 -16.10 13.29 -16.71
C THR A 375 -15.15 12.70 -15.67
N SER A 376 -14.74 11.44 -15.86
CA SER A 376 -13.65 10.80 -15.12
C SER A 376 -12.38 10.88 -15.97
N VAL A 377 -11.31 11.44 -15.41
CA VAL A 377 -10.02 11.57 -16.11
C VAL A 377 -8.91 10.96 -15.25
N SER A 378 -8.10 10.10 -15.87
CA SER A 378 -6.95 9.45 -15.26
C SER A 378 -5.70 9.60 -16.11
N ILE A 379 -4.54 9.62 -15.46
CA ILE A 379 -3.23 9.47 -16.10
C ILE A 379 -2.70 8.07 -15.77
N ILE A 380 -2.25 7.37 -16.80
CA ILE A 380 -1.53 6.10 -16.71
C ILE A 380 -0.09 6.34 -17.13
N PHE A 381 0.85 5.99 -16.26
CA PHE A 381 2.28 6.12 -16.52
C PHE A 381 2.82 4.88 -17.23
N HIS A 382 3.75 5.07 -18.17
CA HIS A 382 4.30 3.98 -19.00
C HIS A 382 5.56 3.34 -18.41
N SER A 383 6.34 4.10 -17.65
CA SER A 383 7.60 3.66 -17.04
C SER A 383 7.39 3.03 -15.65
N ILE A 384 6.31 3.43 -14.98
CA ILE A 384 5.93 3.03 -13.64
C ILE A 384 4.49 2.53 -13.69
N LYS A 385 4.23 1.44 -12.96
CA LYS A 385 2.89 0.88 -12.84
C LYS A 385 2.05 1.72 -11.89
N SER A 386 1.50 2.81 -12.43
CA SER A 386 0.80 3.83 -11.66
C SER A 386 -0.39 4.40 -12.45
N VAL A 387 -1.51 4.61 -11.75
CA VAL A 387 -2.74 5.23 -12.23
C VAL A 387 -3.13 6.34 -11.27
N MET A 388 -3.14 7.58 -11.74
CA MET A 388 -3.55 8.74 -10.96
C MET A 388 -4.89 9.27 -11.47
N THR A 389 -5.81 9.59 -10.56
CA THR A 389 -7.07 10.26 -10.90
C THR A 389 -6.90 11.76 -10.72
N GLY A 390 -7.41 12.55 -11.66
CA GLY A 390 -7.23 14.00 -11.65
C GLY A 390 -8.19 14.72 -10.70
N TYR A 391 -7.77 15.90 -10.24
CA TYR A 391 -8.58 16.83 -9.46
C TYR A 391 -9.33 17.75 -10.41
N SER A 392 -10.65 17.62 -10.43
CA SER A 392 -11.54 18.32 -11.36
C SER A 392 -12.06 19.64 -10.79
N ASN A 393 -12.01 20.70 -11.59
CA ASN A 393 -12.88 21.89 -11.45
C ASN A 393 -13.67 22.11 -12.75
N ALA A 394 -14.31 23.28 -12.92
CA ALA A 394 -15.17 23.56 -14.07
C ALA A 394 -14.42 23.67 -15.41
N ASP A 395 -13.15 24.10 -15.39
CA ASP A 395 -12.41 24.49 -16.61
C ASP A 395 -11.16 23.62 -16.85
N ASN A 396 -10.75 22.82 -15.87
CA ASN A 396 -9.61 21.93 -15.98
C ASN A 396 -9.67 20.73 -15.04
N VAL A 397 -8.77 19.79 -15.32
CA VAL A 397 -8.39 18.70 -14.44
C VAL A 397 -6.88 18.78 -14.19
N SER A 398 -6.47 18.75 -12.92
CA SER A 398 -5.06 18.82 -12.53
C SER A 398 -4.54 17.51 -11.92
N PHE A 399 -3.27 17.22 -12.18
CA PHE A 399 -2.53 16.10 -11.62
C PHE A 399 -1.28 16.66 -10.97
N ASN A 400 -1.31 16.76 -9.65
CA ASN A 400 -0.31 17.54 -8.92
C ASN A 400 0.89 16.66 -8.54
N ASN A 401 2.07 17.27 -8.46
CA ASN A 401 3.27 16.64 -7.89
C ASN A 401 3.70 15.34 -8.61
N ILE A 402 3.61 15.32 -9.95
CA ILE A 402 4.02 14.17 -10.77
C ILE A 402 5.41 14.41 -11.37
N PRO A 403 6.20 13.34 -11.64
CA PRO A 403 7.50 13.47 -12.30
C PRO A 403 7.39 14.09 -13.71
N SER A 404 8.30 15.01 -14.03
CA SER A 404 8.50 15.57 -15.38
C SER A 404 9.23 14.57 -16.28
N GLY A 405 8.98 14.64 -17.59
CA GLY A 405 9.61 13.79 -18.60
C GLY A 405 9.07 12.36 -18.68
N GLU A 406 7.98 12.04 -17.98
CA GLU A 406 7.34 10.73 -18.06
C GLU A 406 6.42 10.63 -19.27
N LYS A 407 6.51 9.51 -19.99
CA LYS A 407 5.51 9.15 -20.99
C LYS A 407 4.23 8.69 -20.29
N ILE A 408 3.11 9.29 -20.68
CA ILE A 408 1.81 9.04 -20.07
C ILE A 408 0.71 8.82 -21.12
N THR A 409 -0.33 8.09 -20.73
CA THR A 409 -1.62 8.06 -21.42
C THR A 409 -2.65 8.75 -20.55
N ILE A 410 -3.28 9.78 -21.07
CA ILE A 410 -4.50 10.37 -20.52
C ILE A 410 -5.67 9.52 -20.99
N PHE A 411 -6.52 9.13 -20.05
CA PHE A 411 -7.72 8.34 -20.31
C PHE A 411 -8.92 9.02 -19.66
N ALA A 412 -9.87 9.48 -20.47
CA ALA A 412 -11.05 10.19 -20.01
C ALA A 412 -12.34 9.53 -20.50
N ILE A 413 -13.30 9.35 -19.59
CA ILE A 413 -14.60 8.74 -19.87
C ILE A 413 -15.69 9.65 -19.37
N LYS A 414 -16.75 9.79 -20.16
CA LYS A 414 -18.01 10.38 -19.73
C LYS A 414 -19.21 9.69 -20.35
N TYR A 415 -20.40 10.00 -19.83
CA TYR A 415 -21.66 9.59 -20.44
C TYR A 415 -22.45 10.83 -20.85
N VAL A 416 -23.11 10.73 -22.01
CA VAL A 416 -24.06 11.72 -22.50
C VAL A 416 -25.22 10.94 -23.13
N ASP A 417 -26.43 11.10 -22.63
CA ASP A 417 -27.65 10.48 -23.15
C ASP A 417 -27.47 8.96 -23.38
N ASP A 418 -27.15 8.21 -22.32
CA ASP A 418 -26.88 6.75 -22.31
C ASP A 418 -25.66 6.26 -23.10
N LYS A 419 -24.95 7.15 -23.79
CA LYS A 419 -23.81 6.78 -24.64
C LYS A 419 -22.48 7.09 -23.94
N PRO A 420 -21.55 6.13 -23.87
CA PRO A 420 -20.21 6.41 -23.39
C PRO A 420 -19.41 7.18 -24.44
N TYR A 421 -18.68 8.18 -23.95
CA TYR A 421 -17.69 8.91 -24.72
C TYR A 421 -16.32 8.69 -24.11
N LEU A 422 -15.34 8.45 -24.97
CA LEU A 422 -13.96 8.16 -24.62
C LEU A 422 -13.02 9.19 -25.25
N ALA A 423 -12.07 9.70 -24.49
CA ALA A 423 -10.90 10.39 -25.03
C ALA A 423 -9.63 9.69 -24.51
N THR A 424 -8.69 9.44 -25.42
CA THR A 424 -7.37 8.89 -25.08
C THR A 424 -6.28 9.69 -25.77
N GLN A 425 -5.26 10.10 -25.02
CA GLN A 425 -4.14 10.87 -25.58
C GLN A 425 -2.82 10.38 -24.96
N GLU A 426 -1.88 9.94 -25.79
CA GLU A 426 -0.49 9.77 -25.37
C GLU A 426 0.24 11.12 -25.41
N THR A 427 1.03 11.40 -24.39
CA THR A 427 1.83 12.63 -24.27
C THR A 427 2.95 12.43 -23.25
N GLU A 428 3.68 13.50 -22.94
CA GLU A 428 4.75 13.54 -21.96
C GLU A 428 4.49 14.63 -20.93
N THR A 429 4.85 14.37 -19.67
CA THR A 429 4.67 15.33 -18.57
C THR A 429 5.55 16.57 -18.69
N SER A 430 6.57 16.55 -19.56
CA SER A 430 7.42 17.69 -19.92
C SER A 430 6.63 18.87 -20.49
N GLN A 431 5.47 18.62 -21.13
CA GLN A 431 4.61 19.67 -21.69
C GLN A 431 3.85 20.48 -20.62
N GLN A 432 3.74 19.95 -19.39
CA GLN A 432 2.99 20.49 -18.24
C GLN A 432 1.49 20.72 -18.44
N LYS A 433 1.00 20.81 -19.68
CA LYS A 433 -0.41 20.99 -19.97
C LYS A 433 -0.83 20.35 -21.27
N LEU A 434 -2.11 19.99 -21.33
CA LEU A 434 -2.83 19.63 -22.55
C LEU A 434 -4.04 20.55 -22.70
N ASN A 435 -4.28 21.03 -23.92
CA ASN A 435 -5.48 21.80 -24.21
C ASN A 435 -6.47 20.92 -24.96
N ASN A 436 -7.69 20.87 -24.41
CA ASN A 436 -8.83 20.10 -24.90
C ASN A 436 -8.64 18.56 -24.85
N LEU A 437 -9.75 17.83 -24.95
CA LEU A 437 -9.79 16.38 -25.11
C LEU A 437 -10.76 16.04 -26.23
N ALA A 438 -10.30 15.23 -27.19
CA ALA A 438 -11.13 14.75 -28.29
C ALA A 438 -11.94 13.53 -27.82
N PHE A 439 -13.21 13.78 -27.45
CA PHE A 439 -14.13 12.72 -27.06
C PHE A 439 -14.83 12.12 -28.29
N GLU A 440 -14.84 10.79 -28.36
CA GLU A 440 -15.53 10.02 -29.38
C GLU A 440 -16.60 9.14 -28.72
N GLU A 441 -17.78 9.07 -29.34
CA GLU A 441 -18.83 8.13 -28.92
C GLU A 441 -18.33 6.70 -29.18
N VAL A 442 -18.45 5.83 -28.18
CA VAL A 442 -18.07 4.42 -28.26
C VAL A 442 -19.20 3.53 -27.75
N THR A 443 -19.18 2.25 -28.10
CA THR A 443 -20.07 1.28 -27.43
C THR A 443 -19.51 0.91 -26.05
N PRO A 444 -20.34 0.46 -25.09
CA PRO A 444 -19.86 -0.04 -23.80
C PRO A 444 -18.83 -1.18 -23.92
N GLU A 445 -19.00 -2.06 -24.91
CA GLU A 445 -18.08 -3.16 -25.22
C GLU A 445 -16.74 -2.63 -25.72
N LYS A 446 -16.77 -1.63 -26.62
CA LYS A 446 -15.57 -0.99 -27.14
C LYS A 446 -14.83 -0.25 -26.03
N LEU A 447 -15.53 0.48 -25.17
CA LEU A 447 -14.95 1.14 -24.01
C LEU A 447 -14.20 0.14 -23.11
N LYS A 448 -14.82 -1.01 -22.81
CA LYS A 448 -14.18 -2.08 -22.04
C LYS A 448 -12.93 -2.63 -22.72
N GLN A 449 -12.96 -2.81 -24.04
CA GLN A 449 -11.80 -3.25 -24.81
C GLN A 449 -10.66 -2.23 -24.76
N GLU A 450 -10.95 -0.93 -24.88
CA GLU A 450 -9.93 0.13 -24.80
C GLU A 450 -9.30 0.19 -23.40
N ILE A 451 -10.11 0.07 -22.33
CA ILE A 451 -9.57 -0.06 -20.96
C ILE A 451 -8.64 -1.27 -20.85
N LYS A 452 -9.02 -2.40 -21.45
CA LYS A 452 -8.20 -3.63 -21.39
C LYS A 452 -6.87 -3.51 -22.13
N LYS A 453 -6.79 -2.70 -23.20
CA LYS A 453 -5.53 -2.46 -23.92
C LYS A 453 -4.47 -1.77 -23.05
N LEU A 454 -4.87 -1.00 -22.04
CA LEU A 454 -3.96 -0.30 -21.13
C LEU A 454 -3.11 -1.26 -20.29
N ASP A 455 -3.51 -2.53 -20.15
CA ASP A 455 -2.71 -3.56 -19.47
C ASP A 455 -1.36 -3.83 -20.15
N ARG A 456 -1.18 -3.40 -21.40
CA ARG A 456 0.06 -3.58 -22.16
C ARG A 456 1.16 -2.59 -21.76
N LEU A 457 0.81 -1.56 -20.99
CA LEU A 457 1.74 -0.48 -20.62
C LEU A 457 2.73 -0.89 -19.52
N ASN A 458 2.45 -1.92 -18.69
CA ASN A 458 3.24 -2.26 -17.50
C ASN A 458 3.26 -3.77 -17.10
#